data_AF-A0A081RHT4-F1
#
_entry.id   AF-A0A081RHT4-F1
#
_cell.length_a   1.000
_cell.length_b   1.000
_cell.length_c   1.000
_cell.angle_alpha   90.00
_cell.angle_beta   90.00
_cell.angle_gamma   90.00
#
_symmetry.space_group_name_H-M   'P 1'
#
loop_
_entity.id
_entity.type
_entity.pdbx_description
1 polymer ?
#
loop_
_entity_poly.entity_id
_entity_poly.type
_entity_poly.pdbx_seq_one_letter_code
_entity_poly.pdbx_strand_id
1 'polypeptide(L)'
;MTAVANDARTAGSPGCDWKMTVFELAIFMCVFRAGRAPRLEEICHVIGEWFECAVDPSSAAAPIEHMLANRWVAEESHCFRATEEGRSAARPLMNGLIRLLDQGTRLIDVALMMSVLRLSKGELDHGLRNL
;
A
#
# COMPACT_ATOMS: atom_id res chain seq x y z
N MET A 1 29.57 -19.27 5.15
CA MET A 1 28.41 -19.80 4.37
C MET A 1 27.39 -18.67 4.29
N THR A 2 27.22 -18.08 3.11
CA THR A 2 26.35 -16.92 2.85
C THR A 2 24.92 -17.37 2.61
N ALA A 3 24.01 -17.06 3.54
CA ALA A 3 22.57 -17.24 3.34
C ALA A 3 22.09 -16.27 2.25
N VAL A 4 21.45 -16.81 1.22
CA VAL A 4 20.85 -16.04 0.11
C VAL A 4 19.36 -15.81 0.40
N ALA A 5 18.77 -14.78 -0.19
CA ALA A 5 17.39 -14.33 0.03
C ALA A 5 16.29 -15.39 -0.21
N ASN A 6 16.65 -16.57 -0.71
CA ASN A 6 15.77 -17.69 -1.00
C ASN A 6 15.74 -18.78 0.09
N ASP A 7 16.44 -18.60 1.21
CA ASP A 7 16.27 -19.49 2.37
C ASP A 7 14.92 -19.21 3.04
N ALA A 8 13.87 -19.69 2.38
CA ALA A 8 12.50 -19.66 2.86
C ALA A 8 12.44 -20.43 4.18
N ARG A 9 12.24 -19.70 5.27
CA ARG A 9 11.99 -20.26 6.60
C ARG A 9 10.69 -21.05 6.54
N THR A 10 10.78 -22.36 6.36
CA THR A 10 9.70 -23.32 6.61
C THR A 10 9.52 -23.46 8.12
N ALA A 11 8.60 -22.69 8.69
CA ALA A 11 8.07 -22.95 10.02
C ALA A 11 6.66 -22.34 10.15
N GLY A 12 5.65 -23.20 10.03
CA GLY A 12 4.28 -23.11 10.57
C GLY A 12 3.74 -21.76 11.08
N SER A 13 3.81 -20.71 10.28
CA SER A 13 3.14 -19.44 10.60
C SER A 13 1.67 -19.59 10.20
N PRO A 14 0.69 -19.21 11.05
CA PRO A 14 -0.70 -19.10 10.59
C PRO A 14 -0.66 -18.26 9.32
N GLY A 15 -1.27 -18.77 8.23
CA GLY A 15 -1.15 -18.18 6.90
C GLY A 15 -1.28 -16.67 7.03
N CYS A 16 -0.21 -15.96 6.72
CA CYS A 16 -0.19 -14.51 6.88
C CYS A 16 -1.34 -13.98 6.01
N ASP A 17 -2.38 -13.48 6.66
CA ASP A 17 -3.64 -13.11 6.02
C ASP A 17 -3.48 -11.73 5.38
N TRP A 18 -2.56 -11.62 4.41
CA TRP A 18 -2.31 -10.39 3.65
C TRP A 18 -3.45 -10.15 2.65
N LYS A 19 -4.62 -9.82 3.19
CA LYS A 19 -5.87 -9.62 2.44
C LYS A 19 -6.07 -8.21 1.91
N MET A 20 -5.32 -7.22 2.40
CA MET A 20 -5.45 -5.86 1.86
C MET A 20 -4.98 -5.84 0.41
N THR A 21 -5.84 -5.38 -0.47
CA THR A 21 -5.47 -4.95 -1.80
C THR A 21 -4.51 -3.76 -1.73
N VAL A 22 -3.80 -3.47 -2.82
CA VAL A 22 -2.94 -2.28 -2.92
C VAL A 22 -3.72 -1.00 -2.65
N PHE A 23 -4.98 -0.95 -3.09
CA PHE A 23 -5.86 0.20 -2.89
C PHE A 23 -6.27 0.38 -1.43
N GLU A 24 -6.65 -0.71 -0.74
CA GLU A 24 -6.96 -0.67 0.71
C GLU A 24 -5.73 -0.35 1.55
N LEU A 25 -4.55 -0.85 1.16
CA LEU A 25 -3.29 -0.47 1.80
C LEU A 25 -3.02 1.02 1.62
N ALA A 26 -3.24 1.57 0.42
CA ALA A 26 -3.10 3.01 0.17
C ALA A 26 -4.06 3.83 1.05
N ILE A 27 -5.35 3.46 1.09
CA ILE A 27 -6.36 4.09 1.97
C ILE A 27 -5.93 4.00 3.43
N PHE A 28 -5.51 2.81 3.89
CA PHE A 28 -5.06 2.61 5.27
C PHE A 28 -3.88 3.51 5.60
N MET A 29 -2.88 3.59 4.72
CA MET A 29 -1.70 4.45 4.91
C MET A 29 -2.06 5.93 4.90
N CYS A 30 -3.03 6.35 4.08
CA CYS A 30 -3.56 7.72 4.09
C CYS A 30 -4.17 8.04 5.45
N VAL A 31 -5.10 7.20 5.94
CA VAL A 31 -5.75 7.38 7.25
C VAL A 31 -4.74 7.34 8.39
N PHE A 32 -3.81 6.39 8.38
CA PHE A 32 -2.81 6.23 9.43
C PHE A 32 -1.85 7.43 9.54
N ARG A 33 -1.55 8.10 8.40
CA ARG A 33 -0.61 9.23 8.35
C ARG A 33 -1.26 10.60 8.52
N ALA A 34 -2.59 10.71 8.40
CA ALA A 34 -3.30 11.99 8.33
C ALA A 34 -3.19 12.87 9.60
N GLY A 35 -2.67 12.36 10.73
CA GLY A 35 -2.49 13.09 11.99
C GLY A 35 -3.80 13.47 12.71
N ARG A 36 -4.91 13.58 11.96
CA ARG A 36 -6.30 13.67 12.39
C ARG A 36 -7.12 12.60 11.65
N ALA A 37 -8.32 12.30 12.13
CA ALA A 37 -9.24 11.40 11.42
C ALA A 37 -9.78 12.11 10.16
N PRO A 38 -9.47 11.62 8.92
CA PRO A 38 -9.98 12.23 7.71
C PRO A 38 -11.38 11.72 7.35
N ARG A 39 -12.12 12.50 6.56
CA ARG A 39 -13.39 12.09 5.95
C ARG A 39 -13.17 11.31 4.66
N LEU A 40 -14.20 10.61 4.17
CA LEU A 40 -14.11 9.83 2.92
C LEU A 40 -13.67 10.69 1.73
N GLU A 41 -14.21 11.89 1.59
CA GLU A 41 -13.89 12.79 0.48
C GLU A 41 -12.42 13.24 0.52
N GLU A 42 -11.89 13.49 1.73
CA GLU A 42 -10.48 13.84 1.93
C GLU A 42 -9.56 12.67 1.59
N ILE A 43 -9.95 11.44 1.97
CA ILE A 43 -9.24 10.22 1.60
C ILE A 43 -9.22 10.07 0.08
N CYS A 44 -10.37 10.14 -0.58
CA CYS A 44 -10.48 10.03 -2.05
C CYS A 44 -9.63 11.09 -2.76
N HIS A 45 -9.60 12.32 -2.24
CA HIS A 45 -8.76 13.38 -2.79
C HIS A 45 -7.26 13.04 -2.71
N VAL A 46 -6.75 12.70 -1.53
CA VAL A 46 -5.33 12.36 -1.33
C VAL A 46 -4.92 11.12 -2.14
N ILE A 47 -5.77 10.10 -2.13
CA ILE A 47 -5.53 8.87 -2.89
C ILE A 47 -5.54 9.15 -4.40
N GLY A 48 -6.43 10.02 -4.87
CA GLY A 48 -6.46 10.47 -6.25
C GLY A 48 -5.19 11.20 -6.67
N GLU A 49 -4.61 12.03 -5.79
CA GLU A 49 -3.29 12.64 -6.03
C GLU A 49 -2.18 11.59 -6.13
N TRP A 50 -2.21 10.56 -5.29
CA TRP A 50 -1.19 9.50 -5.30
C TRP A 50 -1.25 8.63 -6.56
N PHE A 51 -2.45 8.32 -7.04
CA PHE A 51 -2.65 7.50 -8.23
C PHE A 51 -2.77 8.33 -9.53
N GLU A 52 -2.67 9.65 -9.44
CA GLU A 52 -2.85 10.58 -10.55
C GLU A 52 -4.18 10.37 -11.31
N CYS A 53 -5.24 10.01 -10.57
CA CYS A 53 -6.57 9.74 -11.13
C CYS A 53 -7.69 10.24 -10.23
N ALA A 54 -8.86 10.52 -10.81
CA ALA A 54 -10.04 10.86 -10.02
C ALA A 54 -10.57 9.61 -9.31
N VAL A 55 -10.61 9.64 -7.98
CA VAL A 55 -11.19 8.58 -7.16
C VAL A 55 -12.55 9.07 -6.65
N ASP A 56 -13.62 8.50 -7.18
CA ASP A 56 -14.97 8.80 -6.71
C ASP A 56 -15.28 8.07 -5.40
N PRO A 57 -16.00 8.69 -4.44
CA PRO A 57 -16.40 8.03 -3.19
C PRO A 57 -17.12 6.69 -3.39
N SER A 58 -17.89 6.52 -4.46
CA SER A 58 -18.55 5.24 -4.80
C SER A 58 -17.55 4.13 -5.11
N SER A 59 -16.39 4.46 -5.70
CA SER A 59 -15.32 3.51 -5.99
C SER A 59 -14.57 3.09 -4.73
N ALA A 60 -14.56 3.95 -3.70
CA ALA A 60 -13.98 3.65 -2.40
C ALA A 60 -14.95 2.95 -1.44
N ALA A 61 -16.26 2.93 -1.72
CA ALA A 61 -17.28 2.38 -0.83
C ALA A 61 -17.03 0.89 -0.49
N ALA A 62 -16.92 0.02 -1.48
CA ALA A 62 -16.70 -1.40 -1.25
C ALA A 62 -15.35 -1.70 -0.52
N PRO A 63 -14.22 -1.07 -0.90
CA PRO A 63 -12.99 -1.14 -0.11
C PRO A 63 -13.16 -0.68 1.34
N ILE A 64 -13.78 0.48 1.59
CA ILE A 64 -14.01 1.01 2.95
C ILE A 64 -14.87 0.04 3.76
N GLU A 65 -15.95 -0.49 3.20
CA GLU A 65 -16.82 -1.49 3.84
C GLU A 65 -16.04 -2.74 4.22
N HIS A 66 -15.20 -3.25 3.32
CA HIS A 66 -14.35 -4.41 3.60
C HIS A 66 -13.33 -4.11 4.70
N MET A 67 -12.72 -2.92 4.70
CA MET A 67 -11.79 -2.49 5.75
C MET A 67 -12.47 -2.36 7.12
N LEU A 68 -13.72 -1.85 7.16
CA LEU A 68 -14.54 -1.78 8.38
C LEU A 68 -14.90 -3.18 8.90
N ALA A 69 -15.34 -4.08 8.01
CA ALA A 69 -15.69 -5.46 8.36
C ALA A 69 -14.51 -6.23 8.98
N ASN A 70 -13.29 -5.98 8.49
CA ASN A 70 -12.06 -6.56 9.02
C ASN A 70 -11.47 -5.79 10.22
N ARG A 71 -12.13 -4.72 10.67
CA ARG A 71 -11.68 -3.83 11.76
C ARG A 71 -10.32 -3.19 11.50
N TRP A 72 -9.93 -3.00 10.25
CA TRP A 72 -8.67 -2.31 9.91
C TRP A 72 -8.77 -0.80 10.06
N VAL A 73 -9.97 -0.27 9.87
CA VAL A 73 -10.33 1.11 10.20
C VAL A 73 -11.58 1.11 11.07
N ALA A 74 -11.76 2.19 11.82
CA ALA A 74 -12.98 2.48 12.54
C ALA A 74 -13.57 3.80 12.03
N GLU A 75 -14.90 3.87 11.94
CA GLU A 75 -15.61 5.10 11.60
C GLU A 75 -16.18 5.74 12.88
N GLU A 76 -15.87 7.01 13.08
CA GLU A 76 -16.43 7.85 14.14
C GLU A 76 -16.90 9.17 13.52
N SER A 77 -18.21 9.45 13.59
CA SER A 77 -18.79 10.70 13.07
C SER A 77 -18.39 11.01 11.62
N HIS A 78 -18.44 10.01 10.74
CA HIS A 78 -18.05 10.10 9.32
C HIS A 78 -16.56 10.36 9.06
N CYS A 79 -15.72 10.18 10.08
CA CYS A 79 -14.27 10.25 9.97
C CYS A 79 -13.66 8.87 10.25
N PHE A 80 -12.53 8.57 9.62
CA PHE A 80 -11.88 7.27 9.73
C PHE A 80 -10.65 7.33 10.63
N ARG A 81 -10.45 6.29 11.44
CA ARG A 81 -9.23 6.10 12.25
C ARG A 81 -8.62 4.74 11.97
N ALA A 82 -7.29 4.70 11.90
CA ALA A 82 -6.55 3.45 11.79
C ALA A 82 -6.54 2.70 13.14
N THR A 83 -6.83 1.40 13.12
CA THR A 83 -6.86 0.54 14.30
C THR A 83 -5.51 -0.17 14.51
N GLU A 84 -5.36 -0.91 15.61
CA GLU A 84 -4.17 -1.78 15.82
C GLU A 84 -4.23 -3.02 14.92
N GLU A 85 -5.43 -3.57 14.67
CA GLU A 85 -5.66 -4.68 13.77
C GLU A 85 -5.25 -4.31 12.34
N GLY A 86 -5.62 -3.10 11.89
CA GLY A 86 -5.20 -2.58 10.60
C GLY A 86 -3.68 -2.40 10.51
N ARG A 87 -3.04 -1.90 11.58
CA ARG A 87 -1.56 -1.81 11.63
C ARG A 87 -0.90 -3.18 11.54
N SER A 88 -1.45 -4.16 12.25
CA SER A 88 -0.95 -5.53 12.24
C SER A 88 -1.08 -6.18 10.86
N ALA A 89 -2.18 -5.93 10.15
CA ALA A 89 -2.41 -6.39 8.78
C ALA A 89 -1.52 -5.67 7.74
N ALA A 90 -1.32 -4.35 7.87
CA ALA A 90 -0.52 -3.55 6.95
C ALA A 90 1.00 -3.77 7.11
N ARG A 91 1.47 -4.07 8.34
CA ARG A 91 2.90 -4.23 8.65
C ARG A 91 3.64 -5.25 7.76
N PRO A 92 3.17 -6.50 7.57
CA PRO A 92 3.84 -7.44 6.68
C PRO A 92 3.86 -6.96 5.22
N LEU A 93 2.82 -6.27 4.75
CA LEU A 93 2.78 -5.70 3.40
C LEU A 93 3.83 -4.59 3.22
N MET A 94 3.95 -3.69 4.19
CA MET A 94 4.99 -2.66 4.19
C MET A 94 6.40 -3.25 4.23
N ASN A 95 6.61 -4.30 5.03
CA ASN A 95 7.88 -5.03 5.04
C ASN A 95 8.18 -5.67 3.68
N GLY A 96 7.15 -6.21 3.01
CA GLY A 96 7.25 -6.74 1.65
C GLY A 96 7.66 -5.67 0.64
N LEU A 97 7.00 -4.51 0.66
CA LEU A 97 7.35 -3.35 -0.18
C LEU A 97 8.79 -2.88 0.06
N ILE A 98 9.19 -2.71 1.33
CA ILE A 98 10.57 -2.31 1.67
C ILE A 98 11.58 -3.32 1.14
N ARG A 99 11.34 -4.63 1.32
CA ARG A 99 12.25 -5.68 0.84
C ARG A 99 12.28 -5.78 -0.68
N LEU A 100 11.14 -5.60 -1.35
CA LEU A 100 11.08 -5.55 -2.82
C LEU A 100 11.97 -4.41 -3.34
N LEU A 101 11.84 -3.23 -2.72
CA LEU A 101 12.65 -2.06 -3.04
C LEU A 101 14.12 -2.27 -2.68
N ASP A 102 14.44 -2.92 -1.57
CA ASP A 102 15.81 -3.20 -1.12
C ASP A 102 16.53 -4.25 -2.00
N GLN A 103 15.84 -5.32 -2.39
CA GLN A 103 16.41 -6.41 -3.20
C GLN A 103 16.66 -6.00 -4.66
N GLY A 104 15.87 -5.09 -5.21
CA GLY A 104 16.11 -4.53 -6.54
C GLY A 104 17.31 -3.58 -6.60
N THR A 105 17.89 -3.22 -5.45
CA THR A 105 18.74 -2.04 -5.38
C THR A 105 20.05 -2.16 -4.61
N ARG A 106 20.17 -3.01 -3.58
CA ARG A 106 21.39 -3.13 -2.76
C ARG A 106 22.12 -1.77 -2.60
N LEU A 107 21.49 -0.83 -1.90
CA LEU A 107 21.86 0.61 -1.82
C LEU A 107 21.72 1.40 -3.13
N ILE A 108 20.49 1.55 -3.63
CA ILE A 108 20.20 2.64 -4.58
C ILE A 108 19.83 3.91 -3.80
N ASP A 109 20.57 4.98 -4.07
CA ASP A 109 20.17 6.35 -3.77
C ASP A 109 18.71 6.56 -4.17
N VAL A 110 17.88 7.11 -3.27
CA VAL A 110 16.45 7.38 -3.50
C VAL A 110 16.21 8.03 -4.87
N ALA A 111 17.13 8.86 -5.34
CA ALA A 111 17.08 9.48 -6.67
C ALA A 111 17.10 8.47 -7.84
N LEU A 112 17.93 7.44 -7.76
CA LEU A 112 18.02 6.41 -8.79
C LEU A 112 16.83 5.44 -8.70
N MET A 113 16.28 5.19 -7.52
CA MET A 113 15.01 4.44 -7.36
C MET A 113 13.86 5.17 -8.05
N MET A 114 13.73 6.48 -7.78
CA MET A 114 12.70 7.30 -8.42
C MET A 114 12.86 7.35 -9.94
N SER A 115 14.09 7.32 -10.44
CA SER A 115 14.36 7.23 -11.88
C SER A 115 13.87 5.91 -12.48
N VAL A 116 14.12 4.78 -11.82
CA VAL A 116 13.64 3.46 -12.27
C VAL A 116 12.12 3.39 -12.24
N LEU A 117 11.48 3.80 -11.15
CA LEU A 117 10.01 3.81 -11.04
C LEU A 117 9.37 4.70 -12.11
N ARG A 118 9.96 5.88 -12.40
CA ARG A 118 9.48 6.77 -13.48
C ARG A 118 9.68 6.16 -14.87
N LEU A 119 10.76 5.42 -15.10
CA LEU A 119 10.97 4.70 -16.36
C LEU A 119 9.88 3.66 -16.58
N SER A 120 9.63 2.80 -15.58
CA SER A 120 8.56 1.79 -15.64
C SER A 120 7.18 2.41 -15.80
N LYS A 121 6.91 3.56 -15.16
CA LYS A 121 5.68 4.33 -15.41
C LYS A 121 5.59 4.76 -16.88
N GLY A 122 6.66 5.32 -17.44
CA GLY A 122 6.71 5.71 -18.85
C GLY A 122 6.49 4.54 -19.82
N GLU A 123 6.98 3.34 -19.48
CA GLU A 123 6.71 2.11 -20.24
C GLU A 123 5.23 1.71 -20.19
N LEU A 124 4.57 1.87 -19.04
CA LEU A 124 3.12 1.63 -18.91
C LEU A 124 2.30 2.66 -19.71
N ASP A 125 2.70 3.93 -19.68
CA ASP A 125 1.99 5.04 -20.35
C ASP A 125 2.12 5.00 -21.88
N HIS A 126 3.23 4.46 -22.40
CA HIS A 126 3.55 4.53 -23.83
C HIS A 126 3.72 3.18 -24.52
N GLY A 127 3.60 2.08 -23.77
CA GLY A 127 3.95 0.74 -24.22
C GLY A 127 5.46 0.56 -24.38
N LEU A 128 5.92 -0.69 -24.34
CA LEU A 128 7.32 -1.02 -24.63
C LEU A 128 7.60 -0.69 -26.10
N ARG A 129 8.25 0.45 -26.37
CA ARG A 129 8.78 0.72 -27.71
C ARG A 129 9.99 -0.18 -27.91
N ASN A 130 9.84 -1.09 -28.88
CA ASN A 130 10.79 -2.07 -29.42
C ASN A 130 10.70 -3.48 -28.83
N LEU A 131 9.89 -4.30 -29.48
CA LEU A 131 10.31 -5.64 -29.92
C LEU A 131 10.61 -5.57 -31.41
#